data_AF-A0A662RTG0-F1
#
_entry.id   AF-A0A662RTG0-F1
#
_cell.length_a   1.000
_cell.length_b   1.000
_cell.length_c   1.000
_cell.angle_alpha   90.00
_cell.angle_beta   90.00
_cell.angle_gamma   90.00
#
_symmetry.space_group_name_H-M   'P 1'
#
loop_
_entity.id
_entity.type
_entity.pdbx_description
1 polymer ?
#
loop_
_entity_poly.entity_id
_entity_poly.type
_entity_poly.pdbx_seq_one_letter_code
_entity_poly.pdbx_strand_id
1 'polypeptide(L)'
;HMSVPHRMIGVYVLKTGHAVPIGPDQMKLREAVGLESQPPTTQKYKEQLEQVQTIFKTTNYDAMIDFDWNTMNLRGMEKGGKK
;
A
#
# COMPACT_ATOMS: atom_id res chain seq x y z
N HIS A 1 -17.27 -4.48 13.07
CA HIS A 1 -15.81 -4.43 13.25
C HIS A 1 -15.14 -4.94 11.97
N MET A 2 -14.19 -4.19 11.37
CA MET A 2 -13.46 -4.65 10.18
C MET A 2 -12.42 -5.71 10.59
N SER A 3 -12.33 -6.85 9.90
CA SER A 3 -11.38 -7.92 10.21
C SER A 3 -9.93 -7.52 9.88
N VAL A 4 -8.94 -8.15 10.52
CA VAL A 4 -7.51 -7.90 10.24
C VAL A 4 -7.16 -8.03 8.74
N PRO A 5 -7.57 -9.08 8.00
CA PRO A 5 -7.24 -9.18 6.57
C PRO A 5 -7.74 -7.99 5.74
N HIS A 6 -8.97 -7.54 5.97
CA HIS A 6 -9.52 -6.35 5.30
C HIS A 6 -8.75 -5.07 5.64
N ARG A 7 -8.31 -4.89 6.89
CA ARG A 7 -7.48 -3.73 7.28
C ARG A 7 -6.09 -3.77 6.63
N MET A 8 -5.49 -4.96 6.48
CA MET A 8 -4.21 -5.14 5.79
C MET A 8 -4.27 -4.73 4.32
N ILE A 9 -5.42 -4.88 3.65
CA ILE A 9 -5.59 -4.33 2.29
C ILE A 9 -5.44 -2.80 2.30
N GLY A 10 -6.02 -2.11 3.29
CA GLY A 10 -5.81 -0.68 3.49
C GLY A 10 -4.35 -0.31 3.73
N VAL A 11 -3.59 -1.15 4.45
CA VAL A 11 -2.14 -0.97 4.64
C VAL A 11 -1.39 -1.03 3.31
N TYR A 12 -1.70 -1.99 2.42
CA TYR A 12 -1.07 -2.06 1.10
C TYR A 12 -1.36 -0.82 0.25
N VAL A 13 -2.61 -0.34 0.28
CA VAL A 13 -3.01 0.88 -0.41
C VAL A 13 -2.27 2.10 0.15
N LEU A 14 -2.15 2.26 1.47
CA LEU A 14 -1.40 3.39 2.06
C LEU A 14 0.10 3.37 1.72
N LYS A 15 0.69 2.17 1.54
CA LYS A 15 2.11 2.01 1.24
C LYS A 15 2.46 2.16 -0.24
N THR A 16 1.53 1.83 -1.14
CA THR A 16 1.83 1.68 -2.58
C THR A 16 0.77 2.28 -3.50
N GLY A 17 -0.36 2.72 -2.95
CA GLY A 17 -1.57 3.11 -3.66
C GLY A 17 -2.36 1.93 -4.24
N HIS A 18 -1.95 0.69 -3.97
CA HIS A 18 -2.56 -0.52 -4.54
C HIS A 18 -2.87 -1.55 -3.45
N ALA A 19 -4.02 -2.20 -3.57
CA ALA A 19 -4.34 -3.38 -2.77
C ALA A 19 -3.42 -4.57 -3.11
N VAL A 20 -2.94 -4.61 -4.36
CA VAL A 20 -2.03 -5.64 -4.89
C VAL A 20 -0.86 -4.91 -5.57
N PRO A 21 0.21 -4.59 -4.83
CA PRO A 21 1.39 -3.97 -5.41
C PRO A 21 2.17 -4.94 -6.30
N ILE A 22 2.86 -4.42 -7.30
CA ILE A 22 3.74 -5.23 -8.14
C ILE A 22 5.12 -5.44 -7.48
N GLY A 23 5.72 -6.60 -7.70
CA GLY A 23 7.08 -6.92 -7.29
C GLY A 23 8.04 -7.13 -8.48
N PRO A 24 9.30 -7.52 -8.20
CA PRO A 24 10.32 -7.73 -9.24
C PRO A 24 9.93 -8.75 -10.31
N ASP A 25 9.19 -9.80 -9.95
CA ASP A 25 8.77 -10.83 -10.91
C ASP A 25 7.72 -10.28 -11.89
N GLN A 26 6.76 -9.49 -11.40
CA GLN A 26 5.79 -8.81 -12.26
C GLN A 26 6.46 -7.78 -13.16
N MET A 27 7.48 -7.07 -12.67
CA MET A 27 8.26 -6.12 -13.46
C MET A 27 9.00 -6.82 -14.62
N LYS A 28 9.64 -7.97 -14.36
CA LYS A 28 10.28 -8.80 -15.40
C LYS A 28 9.28 -9.31 -16.44
N LEU A 29 8.10 -9.75 -16.00
CA LEU A 29 7.04 -10.21 -16.92
C LEU A 29 6.57 -9.09 -17.86
N ARG A 30 6.50 -7.84 -17.36
CA ARG A 30 6.14 -6.67 -18.18
C ARG A 30 7.18 -6.40 -19.25
N GLU A 31 8.47 -6.41 -18.90
CA GLU A 31 9.56 -6.25 -19.87
C GLU A 31 9.53 -7.34 -20.94
N ALA A 32 9.27 -8.60 -20.54
CA ALA A 32 9.23 -9.74 -21.46
C ALA A 32 8.14 -9.63 -22.54
N VAL A 33 7.09 -8.84 -22.30
CA VAL A 33 6.02 -8.56 -23.27
C VAL A 33 6.12 -7.17 -23.89
N GLY A 34 7.27 -6.49 -23.75
CA GLY A 34 7.53 -5.18 -24.36
C GLY A 34 6.88 -3.99 -23.65
N LEU A 35 6.44 -4.16 -22.40
CA LEU A 35 5.90 -3.08 -21.57
C LEU A 35 7.00 -2.47 -20.69
N GLU A 36 6.81 -1.21 -20.29
CA GLU A 36 7.66 -0.59 -19.28
C GLU A 36 7.63 -1.39 -17.97
N SER A 37 8.81 -1.72 -17.43
CA SER A 37 9.02 -2.52 -16.22
C SER A 37 8.10 -2.12 -15.07
N GLN A 38 8.09 -0.82 -14.73
CA GLN A 38 7.20 -0.26 -13.73
C GLN A 38 6.11 0.61 -14.39
N PRO A 39 4.81 0.27 -14.25
CA PRO A 39 3.74 1.01 -14.88
C PRO A 39 3.59 2.42 -14.27
N PRO A 40 3.05 3.38 -15.03
CA PRO A 40 2.87 4.77 -14.59
C PRO A 40 1.71 4.91 -13.58
N THR A 41 1.92 4.40 -12.36
CA THR A 41 0.92 4.35 -11.28
C THR A 41 1.44 5.05 -10.02
N THR A 42 0.62 5.15 -8.97
CA THR A 42 1.01 5.69 -7.66
C THR A 42 2.17 4.93 -7.01
N GLN A 43 2.40 3.66 -7.36
CA GLN A 43 3.57 2.91 -6.88
C GLN A 43 4.88 3.42 -7.50
N LYS A 44 4.81 4.04 -8.69
CA LYS A 44 5.95 4.64 -9.40
C LYS A 44 6.19 6.08 -8.97
N TYR A 45 5.12 6.85 -8.86
CA TYR A 45 5.22 8.29 -8.66
C TYR A 45 4.81 8.69 -7.23
N LYS A 46 5.79 9.19 -6.47
CA LYS A 46 5.65 9.49 -5.03
C LYS A 46 4.62 10.57 -4.74
N GLU A 47 4.59 11.64 -5.54
CA GLU A 47 3.63 12.74 -5.38
C GLU A 47 2.18 12.24 -5.46
N GLN A 48 1.90 11.30 -6.36
CA GLN A 48 0.57 10.72 -6.55
C GLN A 48 0.21 9.79 -5.38
N LEU A 49 1.19 9.06 -4.81
CA LEU A 49 0.99 8.32 -3.57
C LEU A 49 0.67 9.24 -2.39
N GLU A 50 1.32 10.40 -2.29
CA GLU A 50 1.06 11.39 -1.24
C GLU A 50 -0.37 11.95 -1.32
N GLN A 51 -0.93 12.11 -2.53
CA GLN A 51 -2.33 12.49 -2.71
C GLN A 51 -3.30 11.43 -2.18
N VAL A 52 -3.03 10.14 -2.44
CA VAL A 52 -3.81 9.02 -1.86
C VAL A 52 -3.72 9.04 -0.33
N GLN A 53 -2.52 9.19 0.22
CA GLN A 53 -2.32 9.27 1.66
C GLN A 53 -3.02 10.48 2.29
N THR A 54 -3.06 11.61 1.58
CA THR A 54 -3.79 12.80 2.02
C THR A 54 -5.28 12.53 2.12
N ILE A 55 -5.88 11.87 1.12
CA ILE A 55 -7.30 11.48 1.16
C ILE A 55 -7.58 10.58 2.37
N PHE A 56 -6.69 9.62 2.66
CA PHE A 56 -6.87 8.73 3.81
C PHE A 56 -6.83 9.48 5.13
N LYS A 57 -5.92 10.46 5.29
CA LYS A 57 -5.84 11.33 6.46
C LYS A 57 -7.06 12.23 6.58
N THR A 58 -7.50 12.86 5.50
CA THR A 58 -8.64 13.80 5.55
C THR A 58 -9.98 13.11 5.77
N THR A 59 -10.09 11.84 5.39
CA THR A 59 -11.29 11.02 5.60
C THR A 59 -11.24 10.17 6.87
N ASN A 60 -10.16 10.26 7.66
CA ASN A 60 -9.90 9.44 8.85
C ASN A 60 -9.93 7.92 8.58
N TYR A 61 -9.69 7.49 7.34
CA TYR A 61 -9.69 6.07 6.99
C TYR A 61 -8.52 5.34 7.66
N ASP A 62 -7.37 6.01 7.76
CA ASP A 62 -6.18 5.54 8.47
C ASP A 62 -6.49 5.21 9.94
N ALA A 63 -7.24 6.07 10.63
CA ALA A 63 -7.70 5.83 11.99
C ALA A 63 -8.70 4.66 12.05
N MET A 64 -9.64 4.56 11.11
CA MET A 64 -10.63 3.48 11.06
C MET A 64 -9.99 2.09 10.93
N ILE A 65 -8.83 1.99 10.27
CA ILE A 65 -8.12 0.72 10.11
C ILE A 65 -7.01 0.50 11.15
N ASP A 66 -6.86 1.35 12.16
CA ASP A 66 -5.76 1.33 13.13
C ASP A 66 -4.36 1.45 12.48
N PHE A 67 -4.21 2.27 11.44
CA PHE A 67 -2.90 2.50 10.80
C PHE A 67 -1.97 3.32 11.70
N ASP A 68 -0.68 2.99 11.66
CA ASP A 68 0.40 3.73 12.30
C ASP A 68 1.37 4.25 11.23
N TRP A 69 1.41 5.57 11.08
CA TRP A 69 2.26 6.27 10.13
C TRP A 69 3.77 6.12 10.43
N ASN A 70 4.16 5.82 11.67
CA ASN A 70 5.57 5.63 12.02
C ASN A 70 6.08 4.25 11.58
N THR A 71 5.26 3.23 11.77
CA THR A 71 5.62 1.84 11.41
C THR A 71 5.16 1.44 10.00
N MET A 72 4.29 2.24 9.39
CA MET A 72 3.64 1.96 8.09
C MET A 72 2.95 0.60 8.10
N ASN A 73 2.22 0.32 9.18
CA ASN A 73 1.49 -0.93 9.43
C ASN A 73 0.31 -0.72 10.39
N LEU A 74 -0.44 -1.77 10.71
CA LEU A 74 -1.45 -1.73 11.78
C LEU A 74 -0.79 -1.55 13.15
N ARG A 75 -1.39 -0.75 14.03
CA ARG A 75 -0.96 -0.58 15.43
C ARG A 75 -0.88 -1.94 16.13
N GLY A 76 0.21 -2.17 16.84
CA GLY A 76 0.45 -3.42 17.57
C GLY A 76 0.87 -4.61 16.70
N MET A 77 1.07 -4.44 15.39
CA MET A 77 1.72 -5.43 14.52
C MET A 77 3.19 -5.04 14.26
N GLU A 78 4.13 -5.76 14.87
CA GLU A 78 5.55 -5.62 14.55
C GLU A 78 5.87 -6.08 13.11
N LYS A 79 7.05 -5.69 12.59
CA LYS A 79 7.54 -6.10 11.27
C LYS A 79 7.80 -7.61 11.26
N GLY A 80 6.83 -8.38 10.75
CA GLY A 80 6.88 -9.85 10.69
C GLY A 80 5.80 -10.43 11.58
N GLY A 81 4.71 -10.90 10.97
CA GLY A 81 3.47 -11.22 11.65
C GLY A 81 3.60 -12.24 12.80
N LYS A 82 2.85 -11.94 13.87
CA LYS A 82 2.53 -12.72 15.08
C LYS A 82 3.73 -13.26 15.88
N LYS A 83 3.76 -12.91 17.18
CA LYS A 83 4.41 -13.70 18.23
C LYS A 83 3.91 -15.14 18.23
#